data_AF-A0A7S0KJN5-F1
#
_entry.id   AF-A0A7S0KJN5-F1
#
_cell.length_a   1.000
_cell.length_b   1.000
_cell.length_c   1.000
_cell.angle_alpha   90.00
_cell.angle_beta   90.00
_cell.angle_gamma   90.00
#
_symmetry.space_group_name_H-M   'P 1'
#
loop_
_entity.id
_entity.type
_entity.pdbx_description
1 polymer ?
#
loop_
_entity_poly.entity_id
_entity_poly.type
_entity_poly.pdbx_seq_one_letter_code
_entity_poly.pdbx_strand_id
1 'polypeptide(L)'
;MSSDDARERGNALYAERAYDAALAAYDDAIALSHDGDAKARANKAAVLMALRRWSEATAECVKALAIDSAYDRARRRLEACMVKAGTFDDAIASAERGGEASAALAGRLKRLRDARARGNEMFKAGDKAGAEDAYGAALCEDACAATPGAAIVLCNRAACRAGLGDHEGALADADAALARDDTYQKARLRRATALAALTRYDEANEEFTRLFDELPGDVSVATNVNACRAALGKPADVKAGVKTIEDMKTYMTLVNTKPLVVVDFTATWCGPCKMIAPVFASLSTKFPSIYFLKVDVDENQDISGYERVSSMPTFAVYRYGKKVESFSGADGNKLTALCTKWIATV
;
A
#
# COMPACT_ATOMS: atom_id res chain seq x y z
N MET A 1 -10.66 -25.78 26.08
CA MET A 1 -10.56 -24.94 24.88
C MET A 1 -9.52 -25.58 23.99
N SER A 2 -9.88 -25.95 22.76
CA SER A 2 -8.94 -26.52 21.79
C SER A 2 -8.15 -25.42 21.06
N SER A 3 -7.07 -25.80 20.35
CA SER A 3 -6.35 -24.88 19.45
C SER A 3 -7.28 -24.23 18.43
N ASP A 4 -8.22 -25.02 17.87
CA ASP A 4 -9.18 -24.53 16.89
C ASP A 4 -10.17 -23.53 17.50
N ASP A 5 -10.68 -23.80 18.71
CA ASP A 5 -11.58 -22.87 19.41
C ASP A 5 -10.90 -21.51 19.67
N ALA A 6 -9.64 -21.55 20.13
CA ALA A 6 -8.84 -20.35 20.38
C ALA A 6 -8.59 -19.56 19.08
N ARG A 7 -8.31 -20.27 17.98
CA ARG A 7 -8.11 -19.67 16.66
C ARG A 7 -9.39 -19.03 16.12
N GLU A 8 -10.55 -19.67 16.26
CA GLU A 8 -11.83 -19.08 15.83
C GLU A 8 -12.21 -17.86 16.68
N ARG A 9 -11.93 -17.89 17.99
CA ARG A 9 -12.05 -16.71 18.85
C ARG A 9 -11.15 -15.57 18.36
N GLY A 10 -9.91 -15.87 17.99
CA GLY A 10 -9.00 -14.89 17.39
C GLY A 10 -9.53 -14.30 16.08
N ASN A 11 -10.15 -15.11 15.22
CA ASN A 11 -10.77 -14.65 13.98
C ASN A 11 -11.92 -13.67 14.24
N ALA A 12 -12.79 -13.98 15.21
CA ALA A 12 -13.92 -13.12 15.59
C ALA A 12 -13.43 -11.77 16.13
N LEU A 13 -12.46 -11.79 17.07
CA LEU A 13 -11.86 -10.57 17.64
C LEU A 13 -11.15 -9.73 16.56
N TYR A 14 -10.51 -10.37 15.58
CA TYR A 14 -9.91 -9.66 14.45
C TYR A 14 -10.97 -8.95 13.59
N ALA A 15 -12.11 -9.60 13.31
CA ALA A 15 -13.22 -9.00 12.57
C ALA A 15 -13.79 -7.77 13.31
N GLU A 16 -13.82 -7.82 14.64
CA GLU A 16 -14.21 -6.71 15.51
C GLU A 16 -13.11 -5.63 15.67
N ARG A 17 -11.93 -5.84 15.08
CA ARG A 17 -10.74 -4.98 15.22
C ARG A 17 -10.21 -4.87 16.65
N ALA A 18 -10.56 -5.83 17.51
CA ALA A 18 -10.02 -5.98 18.85
C ALA A 18 -8.62 -6.64 18.79
N TYR A 19 -7.65 -5.93 18.22
CA TYR A 19 -6.37 -6.50 17.80
C TYR A 19 -5.54 -7.10 18.95
N ASP A 20 -5.46 -6.45 20.11
CA ASP A 20 -4.71 -6.99 21.25
C ASP A 20 -5.31 -8.29 21.78
N ALA A 21 -6.65 -8.34 21.88
CA ALA A 21 -7.36 -9.56 22.28
C ALA A 21 -7.23 -10.67 21.22
N ALA A 22 -7.25 -10.31 19.94
CA ALA A 22 -7.02 -11.26 18.85
C ALA A 22 -5.60 -11.87 18.92
N LEU A 23 -4.58 -11.06 19.17
CA LEU A 23 -3.19 -11.54 19.35
C LEU A 23 -3.10 -12.56 20.49
N ALA A 24 -3.70 -12.26 21.64
CA ALA A 24 -3.72 -13.17 22.79
C ALA A 24 -4.43 -14.50 22.44
N ALA A 25 -5.57 -14.45 21.76
CA ALA A 25 -6.29 -15.66 21.35
C ALA A 25 -5.49 -16.52 20.35
N TYR A 26 -4.72 -15.91 19.45
CA TYR A 26 -3.83 -16.69 18.57
C TYR A 26 -2.62 -17.25 19.31
N ASP A 27 -2.10 -16.56 20.32
CA ASP A 27 -1.04 -17.09 21.18
C ASP A 27 -1.52 -18.31 21.97
N ASP A 28 -2.75 -18.26 22.51
CA ASP A 28 -3.40 -19.41 23.13
C ASP A 28 -3.52 -20.59 22.15
N ALA A 29 -3.96 -20.34 20.91
CA ALA A 29 -4.07 -21.38 19.88
C ALA A 29 -2.72 -22.05 19.59
N ILE A 30 -1.67 -21.25 19.40
CA ILE A 30 -0.31 -21.75 19.14
C ILE A 30 0.21 -22.58 20.32
N ALA A 31 -0.05 -22.15 21.55
CA ALA A 31 0.39 -22.85 22.76
C ALA A 31 -0.34 -24.17 23.00
N LEU A 32 -1.60 -24.28 22.54
CA LEU A 32 -2.42 -25.48 22.64
C LEU A 32 -2.12 -26.52 21.54
N SER A 33 -1.35 -26.17 20.51
CA SER A 33 -0.99 -27.08 19.41
C SER A 33 0.33 -27.79 19.67
N HIS A 34 0.33 -29.13 19.53
CA HIS A 34 1.52 -29.97 19.70
C HIS A 34 2.60 -29.69 18.62
N ASP A 35 2.19 -29.48 17.37
CA ASP A 35 3.10 -29.29 16.22
C ASP A 35 3.25 -27.82 15.82
N GLY A 36 2.74 -26.92 16.67
CA GLY A 36 2.46 -25.53 16.31
C GLY A 36 1.23 -25.40 15.40
N ASP A 37 0.73 -24.18 15.23
CA ASP A 37 -0.42 -23.90 14.37
C ASP A 37 -0.05 -22.87 13.29
N ALA A 38 0.27 -23.36 12.08
CA ALA A 38 0.63 -22.52 10.95
C ALA A 38 -0.48 -21.52 10.59
N LYS A 39 -1.76 -21.91 10.74
CA LYS A 39 -2.92 -21.05 10.45
C LYS A 39 -3.03 -19.94 11.50
N ALA A 40 -2.92 -20.28 12.80
CA ALA A 40 -2.92 -19.30 13.88
C ALA A 40 -1.75 -18.33 13.76
N ARG A 41 -0.53 -18.81 13.45
CA ARG A 41 0.64 -17.95 13.21
C ARG A 41 0.43 -16.99 12.04
N ALA A 42 -0.05 -17.49 10.90
CA ALA A 42 -0.33 -16.61 9.78
C ALA A 42 -1.43 -15.60 10.12
N ASN A 43 -2.47 -15.99 10.85
CA ASN A 43 -3.54 -15.07 11.25
C ASN A 43 -3.06 -14.03 12.25
N LYS A 44 -2.21 -14.42 13.21
CA LYS A 44 -1.47 -13.50 14.09
C LYS A 44 -0.65 -12.50 13.28
N ALA A 45 0.05 -12.95 12.24
CA ALA A 45 0.78 -12.06 11.33
C ALA A 45 -0.15 -11.04 10.65
N ALA A 46 -1.39 -11.42 10.27
CA ALA A 46 -2.36 -10.47 9.72
C ALA A 46 -2.73 -9.36 10.70
N VAL A 47 -2.90 -9.70 11.98
CA VAL A 47 -3.14 -8.70 13.04
C VAL A 47 -1.94 -7.76 13.17
N LEU A 48 -0.73 -8.31 13.19
CA LEU A 48 0.51 -7.54 13.28
C LEU A 48 0.70 -6.62 12.07
N MET A 49 0.35 -7.07 10.86
CA MET A 49 0.32 -6.24 9.65
C MET A 49 -0.68 -5.09 9.77
N ALA A 50 -1.90 -5.35 10.28
CA ALA A 50 -2.89 -4.31 10.53
C ALA A 50 -2.40 -3.27 11.56
N LEU A 51 -1.56 -3.70 12.50
CA LEU A 51 -0.88 -2.85 13.47
C LEU A 51 0.45 -2.26 12.98
N ARG A 52 0.84 -2.52 11.71
CA ARG A 52 2.11 -2.05 11.11
C ARG A 52 3.37 -2.57 11.81
N ARG A 53 3.26 -3.64 12.60
CA ARG A 53 4.35 -4.33 13.30
C ARG A 53 5.03 -5.32 12.34
N TRP A 54 5.64 -4.78 11.28
CA TRP A 54 6.09 -5.55 10.13
C TRP A 54 7.14 -6.62 10.46
N SER A 55 8.13 -6.30 11.29
CA SER A 55 9.18 -7.25 11.67
C SER A 55 8.62 -8.45 12.45
N GLU A 56 7.62 -8.22 13.31
CA GLU A 56 6.97 -9.29 14.06
C GLU A 56 6.05 -10.12 13.15
N ALA A 57 5.31 -9.48 12.25
CA ALA A 57 4.51 -10.16 11.25
C ALA A 57 5.37 -11.07 10.36
N THR A 58 6.51 -10.56 9.88
CA THR A 58 7.53 -11.31 9.13
C THR A 58 7.96 -12.56 9.89
N ALA A 59 8.29 -12.41 11.17
CA ALA A 59 8.73 -13.53 11.99
C ALA A 59 7.64 -14.61 12.13
N GLU A 60 6.37 -14.23 12.34
CA GLU A 60 5.26 -15.19 12.43
C GLU A 60 4.97 -15.87 11.08
N CYS A 61 5.10 -15.17 9.95
CA CYS A 61 4.97 -15.80 8.63
C CYS A 61 6.10 -16.82 8.37
N VAL A 62 7.34 -16.50 8.74
CA VAL A 62 8.46 -17.43 8.60
C VAL A 62 8.26 -18.67 9.46
N LYS A 63 7.83 -18.49 10.72
CA LYS A 63 7.48 -19.63 11.60
C LYS A 63 6.32 -20.46 11.05
N ALA A 64 5.32 -19.84 10.42
CA ALA A 64 4.25 -20.58 9.77
C ALA A 64 4.75 -21.42 8.58
N LEU A 65 5.65 -20.87 7.77
CA LEU A 65 6.26 -21.59 6.63
C LEU A 65 7.27 -22.67 7.06
N ALA A 66 7.83 -22.56 8.26
CA ALA A 66 8.65 -23.61 8.87
C ALA A 66 7.80 -24.84 9.25
N ILE A 67 6.53 -24.63 9.61
CA ILE A 67 5.56 -25.69 9.92
C ILE A 67 4.97 -26.25 8.61
N ASP A 68 4.50 -25.37 7.73
CA ASP A 68 3.93 -25.72 6.42
C ASP A 68 4.50 -24.82 5.32
N SER A 69 5.52 -25.34 4.65
CA SER A 69 6.22 -24.65 3.56
C SER A 69 5.34 -24.34 2.33
N ALA A 70 4.23 -25.07 2.17
CA ALA A 70 3.27 -24.88 1.09
C ALA A 70 2.14 -23.90 1.47
N TYR A 71 2.18 -23.30 2.66
CA TYR A 71 1.08 -22.46 3.14
C TYR A 71 1.02 -21.10 2.43
N ASP A 72 0.24 -21.04 1.36
CA ASP A 72 0.11 -19.88 0.47
C ASP A 72 -0.24 -18.57 1.17
N ARG A 73 -1.05 -18.63 2.23
CA ARG A 73 -1.46 -17.42 2.96
C ARG A 73 -0.30 -16.84 3.76
N ALA A 74 0.52 -17.67 4.40
CA ALA A 74 1.73 -17.22 5.07
C ALA A 74 2.74 -16.68 4.06
N ARG A 75 2.89 -17.35 2.91
CA ARG A 75 3.77 -16.93 1.81
C ARG A 75 3.43 -15.54 1.28
N ARG A 76 2.16 -15.30 0.93
CA ARG A 76 1.67 -13.99 0.47
C ARG A 76 1.81 -12.90 1.52
N ARG A 77 1.54 -13.20 2.79
CA ARG A 77 1.74 -12.24 3.90
C ARG A 77 3.21 -11.90 4.11
N LEU A 78 4.12 -12.86 3.98
CA LEU A 78 5.56 -12.62 4.06
C LEU A 78 6.04 -11.72 2.91
N GLU A 79 5.57 -11.97 1.68
CA GLU A 79 5.83 -11.10 0.53
C GLU A 79 5.39 -9.67 0.82
N ALA A 80 4.12 -9.48 1.22
CA ALA A 80 3.57 -8.16 1.53
C ALA A 80 4.35 -7.46 2.66
N CYS A 81 4.75 -8.19 3.72
CA CYS A 81 5.58 -7.65 4.79
C CYS A 81 6.93 -7.15 4.26
N MET A 82 7.60 -7.91 3.41
CA MET A 82 8.89 -7.52 2.83
C MET A 82 8.75 -6.38 1.81
N VAL A 83 7.68 -6.34 1.02
CA VAL A 83 7.38 -5.23 0.12
C VAL A 83 7.17 -3.93 0.91
N LYS A 84 6.43 -3.99 2.03
CA LYS A 84 6.13 -2.81 2.88
C LYS A 84 7.30 -2.38 3.76
N ALA A 85 8.03 -3.33 4.35
CA ALA A 85 9.21 -3.05 5.19
C ALA A 85 10.47 -2.78 4.36
N GLY A 86 10.53 -3.28 3.13
CA GLY A 86 11.65 -3.09 2.21
C GLY A 86 12.92 -3.86 2.58
N THR A 87 12.86 -4.82 3.52
CA THR A 87 14.03 -5.56 4.01
C THR A 87 13.84 -7.08 3.94
N PHE A 88 14.90 -7.77 3.53
CA PHE A 88 15.01 -9.23 3.57
C PHE A 88 15.60 -9.70 4.91
N ASP A 89 16.30 -8.82 5.63
CA ASP A 89 17.16 -9.21 6.75
C ASP A 89 16.34 -9.73 7.94
N ASP A 90 15.17 -9.15 8.21
CA ASP A 90 14.25 -9.66 9.25
C ASP A 90 13.77 -11.08 8.93
N ALA A 91 13.45 -11.35 7.66
CA ALA A 91 12.99 -12.66 7.21
C ALA A 91 14.12 -13.69 7.25
N ILE A 92 15.33 -13.31 6.83
CA ILE A 92 16.54 -14.14 6.90
C ILE A 92 16.85 -14.48 8.36
N ALA A 93 16.95 -13.47 9.23
CA ALA A 93 17.26 -13.67 10.63
C ALA A 93 16.21 -14.54 11.35
N SER A 94 14.93 -14.40 10.99
CA SER A 94 13.89 -15.29 11.51
C SER A 94 14.01 -16.72 10.99
N ALA A 95 14.37 -16.91 9.73
CA ALA A 95 14.51 -18.23 9.12
C ALA A 95 15.73 -18.98 9.65
N GLU A 96 16.85 -18.28 9.90
CA GLU A 96 18.05 -18.87 10.48
C GLU A 96 17.85 -19.40 11.90
N ARG A 97 16.90 -18.83 12.65
CA ARG A 97 16.51 -19.32 13.98
C ARG A 97 15.58 -20.55 13.93
N GLY A 98 15.05 -20.91 12.75
CA GLY A 98 13.98 -21.90 12.57
C GLY A 98 14.43 -23.34 12.29
N GLY A 99 15.65 -23.73 12.65
CA GLY A 99 16.19 -25.08 12.44
C GLY A 99 16.39 -25.46 10.96
N GLU A 100 16.67 -26.74 10.68
CA GLU A 100 16.98 -27.24 9.32
C GLU A 100 15.87 -26.95 8.30
N ALA A 101 14.59 -27.11 8.69
CA ALA A 101 13.44 -26.85 7.83
C ALA A 101 13.38 -25.39 7.30
N SER A 102 13.96 -24.45 8.03
CA SER A 102 13.99 -23.03 7.65
C SER A 102 15.29 -22.61 6.95
N ALA A 103 16.33 -23.45 6.96
CA ALA A 103 17.64 -23.13 6.37
C ALA A 103 17.57 -22.95 4.85
N ALA A 104 16.74 -23.75 4.15
CA ALA A 104 16.53 -23.62 2.72
C ALA A 104 15.84 -22.29 2.35
N LEU A 105 14.85 -21.85 3.14
CA LEU A 105 14.20 -20.55 2.97
C LEU A 105 15.20 -19.40 3.20
N ALA A 106 16.02 -19.49 4.26
CA ALA A 106 17.06 -18.50 4.53
C ALA A 106 18.06 -18.39 3.36
N GLY A 107 18.48 -19.52 2.77
CA GLY A 107 19.37 -19.53 1.61
C GLY A 107 18.77 -18.81 0.39
N ARG A 108 17.50 -19.11 0.05
CA ARG A 108 16.81 -18.44 -1.07
C ARG A 108 16.61 -16.94 -0.82
N LEU A 109 16.26 -16.55 0.41
CA LEU A 109 16.12 -15.13 0.79
C LEU A 109 17.45 -14.37 0.66
N LYS A 110 18.57 -14.98 1.06
CA LYS A 110 19.91 -14.39 0.89
C LYS A 110 20.26 -14.16 -0.57
N ARG A 111 20.00 -15.14 -1.45
CA ARG A 111 20.22 -15.00 -2.90
C ARG A 111 19.42 -13.82 -3.49
N LEU A 112 18.13 -13.72 -3.15
CA LEU A 112 17.28 -12.61 -3.58
C LEU A 112 17.78 -11.26 -3.06
N ARG A 113 18.18 -11.18 -1.78
CA ARG A 113 18.76 -9.98 -1.19
C ARG A 113 20.05 -9.55 -1.89
N ASP A 114 20.96 -10.49 -2.12
CA ASP A 114 22.27 -10.21 -2.70
C ASP A 114 22.15 -9.81 -4.18
N ALA A 115 21.25 -10.46 -4.93
CA ALA A 115 20.89 -10.04 -6.29
C ALA A 115 20.27 -8.65 -6.30
N ARG A 116 19.38 -8.36 -5.35
CA ARG A 116 18.80 -7.02 -5.20
C ARG A 116 19.90 -5.97 -4.97
N ALA A 117 20.86 -6.27 -4.10
CA ALA A 117 21.96 -5.36 -3.80
C ALA A 117 22.84 -5.09 -5.04
N ARG A 118 23.31 -6.15 -5.70
CA ARG A 118 24.14 -6.04 -6.91
C ARG A 118 23.42 -5.31 -8.05
N GLY A 119 22.18 -5.70 -8.35
CA GLY A 119 21.41 -5.07 -9.40
C GLY A 119 21.11 -3.59 -9.10
N ASN A 120 20.87 -3.22 -7.84
CA ASN A 120 20.69 -1.82 -7.45
C ASN A 120 21.97 -0.99 -7.62
N GLU A 121 23.14 -1.58 -7.34
CA GLU A 121 24.44 -0.95 -7.55
C GLU A 121 24.68 -0.66 -9.04
N MET A 122 24.48 -1.67 -9.90
CA MET A 122 24.59 -1.54 -11.36
C MET A 122 23.58 -0.52 -11.91
N PHE A 123 22.34 -0.55 -11.43
CA PHE A 123 21.31 0.40 -11.83
C PHE A 123 21.69 1.85 -11.49
N LYS A 124 22.26 2.07 -10.30
CA LYS A 124 22.77 3.39 -9.89
C LYS A 124 23.96 3.84 -10.73
N ALA A 125 24.80 2.91 -11.18
CA ALA A 125 25.90 3.17 -12.11
C ALA A 125 25.42 3.44 -13.55
N GLY A 126 24.12 3.31 -13.84
CA GLY A 126 23.54 3.50 -15.17
C GLY A 126 23.60 2.25 -16.05
N ASP A 127 24.22 1.16 -15.58
CA ASP A 127 24.28 -0.13 -16.26
C ASP A 127 22.98 -0.91 -16.05
N LYS A 128 21.96 -0.57 -16.83
CA LYS A 128 20.65 -1.23 -16.78
C LYS A 128 20.72 -2.69 -17.25
N ALA A 129 21.61 -3.01 -18.19
CA ALA A 129 21.74 -4.37 -18.72
C ALA A 129 22.38 -5.29 -17.69
N GLY A 130 23.50 -4.88 -17.10
CA GLY A 130 24.11 -5.62 -15.98
C GLY A 130 23.16 -5.74 -14.78
N ALA A 131 22.39 -4.70 -14.47
CA ALA A 131 21.37 -4.75 -13.44
C ALA A 131 20.29 -5.81 -13.73
N GLU A 132 19.77 -5.85 -14.97
CA GLU A 132 18.81 -6.86 -15.41
C GLU A 132 19.35 -8.28 -15.20
N ASP A 133 20.59 -8.53 -15.66
CA ASP A 133 21.25 -9.82 -15.54
C ASP A 133 21.44 -10.23 -14.07
N ALA A 134 21.87 -9.29 -13.22
CA ALA A 134 22.08 -9.52 -11.79
C ALA A 134 20.78 -9.90 -11.07
N TYR A 135 19.67 -9.25 -11.39
CA TYR A 135 18.35 -9.62 -10.87
C TYR A 135 17.89 -10.96 -11.44
N GLY A 136 18.11 -11.21 -12.73
CA GLY A 136 17.67 -12.40 -13.43
C GLY A 136 18.36 -13.67 -12.95
N ALA A 137 19.66 -13.62 -12.68
CA ALA A 137 20.44 -14.77 -12.22
C ALA A 137 19.81 -15.43 -10.98
N ALA A 138 19.47 -14.65 -9.96
CA ALA A 138 18.86 -15.20 -8.75
C ALA A 138 17.45 -15.74 -8.96
N LEU A 139 16.67 -15.19 -9.90
CA LEU A 139 15.32 -15.68 -10.18
C LEU A 139 15.33 -17.05 -10.87
N CYS A 140 16.38 -17.37 -11.62
CA CYS A 140 16.57 -18.66 -12.28
C CYS A 140 17.12 -19.74 -11.33
N GLU A 141 17.59 -19.37 -10.14
CA GLU A 141 18.11 -20.30 -9.15
C GLU A 141 16.99 -20.89 -8.28
N ASP A 142 17.09 -22.20 -7.99
CA ASP A 142 16.47 -22.93 -6.87
C ASP A 142 15.22 -22.26 -6.25
N ALA A 143 14.05 -22.42 -6.89
CA ALA A 143 12.74 -21.94 -6.43
C ALA A 143 12.69 -20.46 -5.95
N CYS A 144 13.69 -19.63 -6.27
CA CYS A 144 13.78 -18.26 -5.80
C CYS A 144 12.68 -17.40 -6.41
N ALA A 145 12.30 -17.66 -7.68
CA ALA A 145 11.12 -17.06 -8.27
C ALA A 145 9.85 -17.30 -7.42
N ALA A 146 9.67 -18.48 -6.83
CA ALA A 146 8.50 -18.81 -6.01
C ALA A 146 8.63 -18.40 -4.52
N THR A 147 9.79 -17.85 -4.13
CA THR A 147 10.10 -17.49 -2.75
C THR A 147 9.60 -16.08 -2.43
N PRO A 148 9.07 -15.85 -1.22
CA PRO A 148 8.79 -14.50 -0.74
C PRO A 148 9.96 -13.53 -0.95
N GLY A 149 9.67 -12.35 -1.48
CA GLY A 149 10.65 -11.29 -1.78
C GLY A 149 11.05 -11.24 -3.24
N ALA A 150 10.66 -12.24 -4.03
CA ALA A 150 10.84 -12.24 -5.47
C ALA A 150 10.10 -11.09 -6.16
N ALA A 151 8.96 -10.62 -5.62
CA ALA A 151 8.23 -9.50 -6.24
C ALA A 151 9.07 -8.22 -6.26
N ILE A 152 9.91 -8.01 -5.24
CA ILE A 152 10.83 -6.85 -5.16
C ILE A 152 11.88 -6.94 -6.27
N VAL A 153 12.48 -8.11 -6.47
CA VAL A 153 13.52 -8.34 -7.51
C VAL A 153 12.91 -8.21 -8.90
N LEU A 154 11.73 -8.82 -9.14
CA LEU A 154 10.97 -8.71 -10.37
C LEU A 154 10.61 -7.25 -10.70
N CYS A 155 10.09 -6.50 -9.71
CA CYS A 155 9.74 -5.09 -9.91
C CYS A 155 10.95 -4.23 -10.28
N ASN A 156 12.11 -4.51 -9.68
CA ASN A 156 13.36 -3.83 -10.04
C ASN A 156 13.85 -4.21 -11.45
N ARG A 157 13.78 -5.49 -11.82
CA ARG A 157 14.14 -5.96 -13.17
C ARG A 157 13.23 -5.37 -14.24
N ALA A 158 11.93 -5.28 -13.97
CA ALA A 158 10.96 -4.61 -14.84
C ALA A 158 11.35 -3.16 -15.16
N ALA A 159 11.88 -2.43 -14.17
CA ALA A 159 12.36 -1.07 -14.38
C ALA A 159 13.59 -1.00 -15.31
N CYS A 160 14.49 -1.99 -15.22
CA CYS A 160 15.66 -2.09 -16.09
C CYS A 160 15.25 -2.37 -17.53
N ARG A 161 14.43 -3.40 -17.73
CA ARG A 161 13.87 -3.79 -19.04
C ARG A 161 13.12 -2.66 -19.72
N ALA A 162 12.23 -1.98 -18.99
CA ALA A 162 11.53 -0.81 -19.51
C ALA A 162 12.51 0.29 -19.94
N GLY A 163 13.59 0.50 -19.18
CA GLY A 163 14.63 1.46 -19.49
C GLY A 163 15.58 1.06 -20.63
N LEU A 164 15.52 -0.19 -21.08
CA LEU A 164 16.23 -0.76 -22.24
C LEU A 164 15.31 -0.89 -23.48
N GLY A 165 14.02 -0.57 -23.35
CA GLY A 165 13.03 -0.67 -24.42
C GLY A 165 12.33 -2.04 -24.50
N ASP A 166 12.70 -3.01 -23.65
CA ASP A 166 11.99 -4.28 -23.53
C ASP A 166 10.71 -4.10 -22.68
N HIS A 167 9.67 -3.56 -23.32
CA HIS A 167 8.39 -3.30 -22.66
C HIS A 167 7.57 -4.58 -22.42
N GLU A 168 7.73 -5.61 -23.23
CA GLU A 168 7.07 -6.90 -23.00
C GLU A 168 7.66 -7.64 -21.79
N GLY A 169 8.99 -7.73 -21.69
CA GLY A 169 9.64 -8.32 -20.53
C GLY A 169 9.41 -7.51 -19.25
N ALA A 170 9.32 -6.18 -19.35
CA ALA A 170 8.91 -5.33 -18.23
C ALA A 170 7.48 -5.61 -17.77
N LEU A 171 6.55 -5.79 -18.70
CA LEU A 171 5.16 -6.16 -18.40
C LEU A 171 5.09 -7.53 -17.72
N ALA A 172 5.77 -8.53 -18.27
CA ALA A 172 5.81 -9.88 -17.71
C ALA A 172 6.34 -9.91 -16.27
N ASP A 173 7.41 -9.16 -15.99
CA ASP A 173 7.96 -9.06 -14.63
C ASP A 173 7.01 -8.32 -13.68
N ALA A 174 6.36 -7.26 -14.14
CA ALA A 174 5.38 -6.53 -13.34
C ALA A 174 4.15 -7.39 -13.01
N ASP A 175 3.64 -8.15 -13.97
CA ASP A 175 2.56 -9.12 -13.78
C ASP A 175 2.97 -10.21 -12.78
N ALA A 176 4.18 -10.75 -12.92
CA ALA A 176 4.71 -11.73 -11.98
C ALA A 176 4.85 -11.16 -10.55
N ALA A 177 5.26 -9.90 -10.40
CA ALA A 177 5.32 -9.24 -9.10
C ALA A 177 3.92 -9.06 -8.49
N LEU A 178 2.92 -8.62 -9.27
CA LEU A 178 1.55 -8.40 -8.81
C LEU A 178 0.80 -9.70 -8.50
N ALA A 179 1.14 -10.81 -9.17
CA ALA A 179 0.61 -12.13 -8.84
C ALA A 179 1.03 -12.58 -7.42
N ARG A 180 2.13 -12.01 -6.87
CA ARG A 180 2.64 -12.31 -5.53
C ARG A 180 2.13 -11.32 -4.48
N ASP A 181 2.10 -10.03 -4.82
CA ASP A 181 1.50 -8.97 -4.02
C ASP A 181 0.75 -7.98 -4.92
N ASP A 182 -0.57 -8.11 -4.96
CA ASP A 182 -1.45 -7.25 -5.76
C ASP A 182 -1.55 -5.83 -5.19
N THR A 183 -1.11 -5.60 -3.95
CA THR A 183 -1.03 -4.28 -3.33
C THR A 183 0.29 -3.55 -3.61
N TYR A 184 1.17 -4.16 -4.41
CA TYR A 184 2.48 -3.59 -4.70
C TYR A 184 2.40 -2.44 -5.72
N GLN A 185 2.15 -1.23 -5.22
CA GLN A 185 2.00 0.00 -5.98
C GLN A 185 3.09 0.24 -7.03
N LYS A 186 4.37 -0.01 -6.69
CA LYS A 186 5.47 0.17 -7.64
C LYS A 186 5.38 -0.82 -8.80
N ALA A 187 5.04 -2.09 -8.55
CA ALA A 187 4.85 -3.07 -9.61
C ALA A 187 3.66 -2.70 -10.49
N ARG A 188 2.56 -2.21 -9.90
CA ARG A 188 1.39 -1.69 -10.63
C ARG A 188 1.76 -0.52 -11.54
N LEU A 189 2.58 0.42 -11.05
CA LEU A 189 3.07 1.54 -11.86
C LEU A 189 3.94 1.07 -13.03
N ARG A 190 4.80 0.06 -12.80
CA ARG A 190 5.62 -0.54 -13.87
C ARG A 190 4.76 -1.24 -14.92
N ARG A 191 3.75 -2.01 -14.50
CA ARG A 191 2.76 -2.65 -15.38
C ARG A 191 2.06 -1.60 -16.26
N ALA A 192 1.50 -0.55 -15.64
CA ALA A 192 0.78 0.51 -16.33
C ALA A 192 1.66 1.24 -17.36
N THR A 193 2.91 1.54 -16.98
CA THR A 193 3.88 2.20 -17.86
C THR A 193 4.28 1.30 -19.04
N ALA A 194 4.50 0.01 -18.80
CA ALA A 194 4.81 -0.95 -19.85
C ALA A 194 3.63 -1.13 -20.83
N LEU A 195 2.40 -1.24 -20.34
CA LEU A 195 1.18 -1.29 -21.16
C LEU A 195 1.03 -0.03 -22.03
N ALA A 196 1.24 1.15 -21.46
CA ALA A 196 1.18 2.41 -22.21
C ALA A 196 2.24 2.46 -23.31
N ALA A 197 3.47 2.02 -23.04
CA ALA A 197 4.54 1.94 -24.03
C ALA A 197 4.23 0.93 -25.15
N LEU A 198 3.48 -0.14 -24.83
CA LEU A 198 2.95 -1.11 -25.79
C LEU A 198 1.64 -0.66 -26.46
N THR A 199 1.22 0.60 -26.28
CA THR A 199 -0.01 1.19 -26.83
C THR A 199 -1.32 0.53 -26.38
N ARG A 200 -1.28 -0.29 -25.32
CA ARG A 200 -2.45 -0.92 -24.67
C ARG A 200 -3.09 0.07 -23.70
N TYR A 201 -3.57 1.20 -24.24
CA TYR A 201 -3.99 2.37 -23.47
C TYR A 201 -5.23 2.14 -22.61
N ASP A 202 -6.10 1.23 -23.01
CA ASP A 202 -7.27 0.80 -22.26
C ASP A 202 -6.86 0.15 -20.93
N GLU A 203 -6.01 -0.88 -20.99
CA GLU A 203 -5.50 -1.56 -19.80
C GLU A 203 -4.59 -0.65 -18.96
N ALA A 204 -3.76 0.17 -19.61
CA ALA A 204 -2.93 1.15 -18.91
C ALA A 204 -3.78 2.18 -18.15
N ASN A 205 -4.86 2.68 -18.76
CA ASN A 205 -5.78 3.61 -18.11
C ASN A 205 -6.45 2.99 -16.88
N GLU A 206 -6.83 1.71 -16.92
CA GLU A 206 -7.38 1.01 -15.75
C GLU A 206 -6.37 0.95 -14.60
N GLU A 207 -5.12 0.58 -14.90
CA GLU A 207 -4.07 0.50 -13.88
C GLU A 207 -3.69 1.85 -13.31
N PHE A 208 -3.53 2.88 -14.14
CA PHE A 208 -3.27 4.23 -13.68
C PHE A 208 -4.45 4.81 -12.89
N THR A 209 -5.69 4.49 -13.27
CA THR A 209 -6.88 4.93 -12.51
C THR A 209 -6.91 4.27 -11.13
N ARG A 210 -6.60 2.97 -11.02
CA ARG A 210 -6.46 2.29 -9.72
C ARG A 210 -5.36 2.92 -8.87
N LEU A 211 -4.20 3.22 -9.47
CA LEU A 211 -3.12 3.93 -8.78
C LEU A 211 -3.55 5.32 -8.32
N PHE A 212 -4.29 6.06 -9.15
CA PHE A 212 -4.81 7.38 -8.77
C PHE A 212 -5.83 7.27 -7.64
N ASP A 213 -6.62 6.20 -7.63
CA ASP A 213 -7.54 5.93 -6.53
C ASP A 213 -6.81 5.61 -5.21
N GLU A 214 -5.58 5.14 -5.26
CA GLU A 214 -4.74 4.94 -4.07
C GLU A 214 -3.89 6.17 -3.73
N LEU A 215 -3.53 6.96 -4.75
CA LEU A 215 -2.61 8.10 -4.68
C LEU A 215 -3.19 9.34 -5.40
N PRO A 216 -4.36 9.87 -4.98
CA PRO A 216 -5.05 10.97 -5.66
C PRO A 216 -4.26 12.28 -5.74
N GLY A 217 -3.25 12.47 -4.88
CA GLY A 217 -2.37 13.65 -4.93
C GLY A 217 -1.16 13.50 -5.85
N ASP A 218 -0.92 12.32 -6.43
CA ASP A 218 0.26 12.06 -7.26
C ASP A 218 0.07 12.64 -8.67
N VAL A 219 0.83 13.70 -8.95
CA VAL A 219 0.80 14.41 -10.24
C VAL A 219 1.24 13.50 -11.39
N SER A 220 2.24 12.66 -11.18
CA SER A 220 2.72 11.76 -12.24
C SER A 220 1.67 10.73 -12.62
N VAL A 221 0.96 10.16 -11.63
CA VAL A 221 -0.15 9.24 -11.88
C VAL A 221 -1.29 9.94 -12.61
N ALA A 222 -1.70 11.14 -12.17
CA ALA A 222 -2.76 11.91 -12.85
C ALA A 222 -2.39 12.24 -14.30
N THR A 223 -1.15 12.66 -14.57
CA THR A 223 -0.65 12.91 -15.93
C THR A 223 -0.74 11.65 -16.79
N ASN A 224 -0.36 10.49 -16.25
CA ASN A 224 -0.43 9.23 -16.99
C ASN A 224 -1.87 8.79 -17.26
N VAL A 225 -2.81 8.96 -16.31
CA VAL A 225 -4.24 8.72 -16.56
C VAL A 225 -4.73 9.59 -17.72
N ASN A 226 -4.45 10.89 -17.67
CA ASN A 226 -4.87 11.82 -18.72
C ASN A 226 -4.25 11.51 -20.08
N ALA A 227 -2.98 11.11 -20.12
CA ALA A 227 -2.32 10.69 -21.35
C ALA A 227 -3.01 9.47 -21.98
N CYS A 228 -3.32 8.43 -21.19
CA CYS A 228 -4.05 7.27 -21.69
C CYS A 228 -5.48 7.63 -22.12
N ARG A 229 -6.20 8.46 -21.36
CA ARG A 229 -7.56 8.90 -21.73
C ARG A 229 -7.57 9.71 -23.02
N ALA A 230 -6.61 10.62 -23.20
CA ALA A 230 -6.46 11.38 -24.43
C ALA A 230 -6.22 10.46 -25.64
N ALA A 231 -5.33 9.46 -25.50
CA ALA A 231 -5.09 8.47 -26.55
C ALA A 231 -6.33 7.63 -26.90
N LEU A 232 -7.25 7.44 -25.94
CA LEU A 232 -8.52 6.74 -26.11
C LEU A 232 -9.69 7.65 -26.56
N GLY A 233 -9.48 8.96 -26.73
CA GLY A 233 -10.55 9.92 -27.00
C GLY A 233 -11.53 10.14 -25.82
N LYS A 234 -11.11 9.83 -24.60
CA LYS A 234 -11.88 10.03 -23.35
C LYS A 234 -11.52 11.36 -22.68
N PRO A 235 -12.38 11.93 -21.81
CA PRO A 235 -12.06 13.14 -21.05
C PRO A 235 -10.77 12.98 -20.22
N ALA A 236 -9.81 13.88 -20.44
CA ALA A 236 -8.49 13.90 -19.80
C ALA A 236 -8.41 15.02 -18.75
N ASP A 237 -9.33 14.98 -17.80
CA ASP A 237 -9.63 16.02 -16.81
C ASP A 237 -9.27 15.62 -15.37
N VAL A 238 -8.52 14.52 -15.18
CA VAL A 238 -8.07 14.09 -13.85
C VAL A 238 -7.07 15.10 -13.31
N LYS A 239 -7.39 15.68 -12.15
CA LYS A 239 -6.52 16.63 -11.45
C LYS A 239 -5.99 15.99 -10.17
N ALA A 240 -4.67 16.01 -10.00
CA ALA A 240 -4.06 15.68 -8.73
C ALA A 240 -4.33 16.76 -7.69
N GLY A 241 -4.39 16.35 -6.42
CA GLY A 241 -4.46 17.26 -5.27
C GLY A 241 -5.86 17.42 -4.70
N VAL A 242 -6.27 18.67 -4.45
CA VAL A 242 -7.55 18.97 -3.78
C VAL A 242 -8.72 18.81 -4.75
N LYS A 243 -9.66 17.93 -4.40
CA LYS A 243 -10.90 17.72 -5.14
C LYS A 243 -12.03 18.58 -4.58
N THR A 244 -12.62 19.43 -5.41
CA THR A 244 -13.85 20.15 -5.08
C THR A 244 -15.05 19.19 -5.08
N ILE A 245 -15.91 19.33 -4.09
CA ILE A 245 -17.16 18.58 -3.96
C ILE A 245 -18.32 19.43 -4.46
N GLU A 246 -19.13 18.82 -5.33
CA GLU A 246 -20.27 19.47 -5.99
C GLU A 246 -21.62 18.93 -5.46
N ASP A 247 -21.63 17.78 -4.79
CA ASP A 247 -22.86 17.14 -4.33
C ASP A 247 -22.65 16.14 -3.16
N MET A 248 -23.73 15.91 -2.40
CA MET A 248 -23.77 15.01 -1.23
C MET A 248 -23.45 13.54 -1.56
N LYS A 249 -23.85 13.05 -2.74
CA LYS A 249 -23.61 11.65 -3.13
C LYS A 249 -22.11 11.42 -3.34
N THR A 250 -21.44 12.34 -4.05
CA THR A 250 -19.99 12.32 -4.24
C THR A 250 -19.26 12.46 -2.92
N TYR A 251 -19.68 13.39 -2.05
CA TYR A 251 -19.15 13.55 -0.70
C TYR A 251 -19.20 12.23 0.08
N MET A 252 -20.40 11.67 0.26
CA MET A 252 -20.62 10.43 0.99
C MET A 252 -19.87 9.26 0.40
N THR A 253 -19.79 9.17 -0.93
CA THR A 253 -19.01 8.11 -1.59
C THR A 253 -17.55 8.21 -1.21
N LEU A 254 -16.94 9.39 -1.31
CA LEU A 254 -15.51 9.56 -1.06
C LEU A 254 -15.16 9.37 0.42
N VAL A 255 -15.91 9.97 1.35
CA VAL A 255 -15.62 9.82 2.78
C VAL A 255 -15.80 8.37 3.27
N ASN A 256 -16.71 7.59 2.67
CA ASN A 256 -17.00 6.20 3.06
C ASN A 256 -16.12 5.15 2.38
N THR A 257 -15.73 5.37 1.12
CA THR A 257 -15.00 4.35 0.34
C THR A 257 -13.49 4.53 0.40
N LYS A 258 -12.99 5.75 0.65
CA LYS A 258 -11.56 6.02 0.65
C LYS A 258 -10.94 5.76 2.04
N PRO A 259 -9.71 5.22 2.12
CA PRO A 259 -9.10 4.85 3.41
C PRO A 259 -8.92 6.03 4.36
N LEU A 260 -8.51 7.19 3.83
CA LEU A 260 -8.23 8.40 4.60
C LEU A 260 -8.59 9.64 3.78
N VAL A 261 -9.42 10.50 4.35
CA VAL A 261 -9.92 11.72 3.71
C VAL A 261 -9.78 12.89 4.67
N VAL A 262 -9.29 14.03 4.18
CA VAL A 262 -9.27 15.30 4.90
C VAL A 262 -10.12 16.28 4.11
N VAL A 263 -11.11 16.88 4.77
CA VAL A 263 -12.06 17.81 4.17
C VAL A 263 -11.81 19.21 4.70
N ASP A 264 -11.69 20.19 3.80
CA ASP A 264 -11.72 21.63 4.07
C ASP A 264 -13.13 22.18 3.80
N PHE A 265 -13.85 22.55 4.87
CA PHE A 265 -15.09 23.31 4.79
C PHE A 265 -14.77 24.80 4.80
N THR A 266 -15.00 25.44 3.66
CA THR A 266 -14.54 26.80 3.36
C THR A 266 -15.67 27.66 2.79
N ALA A 267 -15.43 28.97 2.68
CA ALA A 267 -16.28 29.88 1.92
C ALA A 267 -15.44 30.87 1.11
N THR A 268 -15.96 31.35 -0.02
CA THR A 268 -15.26 32.31 -0.90
C THR A 268 -15.02 33.69 -0.27
N TRP A 269 -15.89 34.10 0.67
CA TRP A 269 -15.80 35.39 1.38
C TRP A 269 -14.91 35.34 2.63
N CYS A 270 -14.51 34.14 3.08
CA CYS A 270 -13.75 33.94 4.31
C CYS A 270 -12.25 34.26 4.12
N GLY A 271 -11.76 35.31 4.80
CA GLY A 271 -10.35 35.71 4.78
C GLY A 271 -9.38 34.61 5.26
N PRO A 272 -9.59 34.01 6.46
CA PRO A 272 -8.78 32.90 6.95
C PRO A 272 -8.73 31.69 6.01
N CYS A 273 -9.82 31.42 5.30
CA CYS A 273 -9.90 30.34 4.31
C CYS A 273 -8.95 30.58 3.12
N LYS A 274 -8.90 31.82 2.62
CA LYS A 274 -7.95 32.21 1.56
C LYS A 274 -6.51 32.07 2.01
N MET A 275 -6.21 32.37 3.28
CA MET A 275 -4.86 32.24 3.83
C MET A 275 -4.40 30.77 3.93
N ILE A 276 -5.29 29.86 4.32
CA ILE A 276 -4.92 28.45 4.53
C ILE A 276 -4.99 27.60 3.25
N ALA A 277 -5.76 28.02 2.24
CA ALA A 277 -5.95 27.24 1.00
C ALA A 277 -4.64 26.82 0.30
N PRO A 278 -3.59 27.66 0.17
CA PRO A 278 -2.31 27.24 -0.40
C PRO A 278 -1.60 26.16 0.43
N VAL A 279 -1.74 26.21 1.76
CA VAL A 279 -1.19 25.18 2.66
C VAL A 279 -1.94 23.86 2.44
N PHE A 280 -3.27 23.88 2.37
CA PHE A 280 -4.09 22.70 2.10
C PHE A 280 -3.74 22.06 0.75
N ALA A 281 -3.57 22.88 -0.29
CA ALA A 281 -3.13 22.41 -1.62
C ALA A 281 -1.73 21.79 -1.57
N SER A 282 -0.77 22.43 -0.89
CA SER A 282 0.58 21.87 -0.73
C SER A 282 0.58 20.53 0.01
N LEU A 283 -0.27 20.39 1.04
CA LEU A 283 -0.42 19.12 1.77
C LEU A 283 -1.00 18.01 0.90
N SER A 284 -1.89 18.33 -0.04
CA SER A 284 -2.44 17.35 -0.99
C SER A 284 -1.39 16.73 -1.91
N THR A 285 -0.38 17.50 -2.29
CA THR A 285 0.78 16.98 -3.05
C THR A 285 1.76 16.25 -2.13
N LYS A 286 1.97 16.75 -0.91
CA LYS A 286 2.91 16.14 0.05
C LYS A 286 2.43 14.77 0.56
N PHE A 287 1.12 14.58 0.67
CA PHE A 287 0.50 13.35 1.17
C PHE A 287 -0.41 12.75 0.10
N PRO A 288 0.15 12.20 -1.00
CA PRO A 288 -0.64 11.78 -2.14
C PRO A 288 -1.61 10.64 -1.84
N SER A 289 -1.37 9.86 -0.79
CA SER A 289 -2.27 8.78 -0.34
C SER A 289 -3.48 9.25 0.47
N ILE A 290 -3.59 10.55 0.76
CA ILE A 290 -4.75 11.14 1.43
C ILE A 290 -5.63 11.80 0.39
N TYR A 291 -6.93 11.60 0.49
CA TYR A 291 -7.90 12.37 -0.28
C TYR A 291 -8.11 13.73 0.35
N PHE A 292 -7.74 14.80 -0.35
CA PHE A 292 -8.04 16.16 0.07
C PHE A 292 -9.29 16.63 -0.64
N LEU A 293 -10.34 16.91 0.13
CA LEU A 293 -11.61 17.41 -0.39
C LEU A 293 -11.79 18.85 0.05
N LYS A 294 -12.42 19.65 -0.81
CA LYS A 294 -12.89 20.99 -0.47
C LYS A 294 -14.39 21.06 -0.68
N VAL A 295 -15.10 21.54 0.33
CA VAL A 295 -16.54 21.78 0.31
C VAL A 295 -16.76 23.27 0.55
N ASP A 296 -17.33 23.95 -0.44
CA ASP A 296 -17.82 25.31 -0.22
C ASP A 296 -19.17 25.25 0.50
N VAL A 297 -19.26 25.87 1.67
CA VAL A 297 -20.44 25.78 2.55
C VAL A 297 -21.65 26.52 2.01
N ASP A 298 -21.45 27.52 1.15
CA ASP A 298 -22.54 28.28 0.54
C ASP A 298 -23.19 27.48 -0.60
N GLU A 299 -22.37 26.75 -1.37
CA GLU A 299 -22.79 25.89 -2.48
C GLU A 299 -23.34 24.53 -1.99
N ASN A 300 -22.87 24.04 -0.84
CA ASN A 300 -23.17 22.71 -0.31
C ASN A 300 -23.74 22.79 1.13
N GLN A 301 -24.90 23.43 1.27
CA GLN A 301 -25.54 23.67 2.57
C GLN A 301 -26.02 22.39 3.27
N ASP A 302 -26.42 21.38 2.50
CA ASP A 302 -26.82 20.07 2.99
C ASP A 302 -25.66 19.31 3.66
N ILE A 303 -24.49 19.29 3.02
CA ILE A 303 -23.26 18.73 3.58
C ILE A 303 -22.88 19.53 4.84
N SER A 304 -22.91 20.86 4.77
CA SER A 304 -22.55 21.74 5.89
C SER A 304 -23.46 21.53 7.11
N GLY A 305 -24.76 21.37 6.88
CA GLY A 305 -25.75 21.06 7.92
C GLY A 305 -25.55 19.66 8.52
N TYR A 306 -25.31 18.64 7.68
CA TYR A 306 -25.00 17.28 8.11
C TYR A 306 -23.75 17.24 9.02
N GLU A 307 -22.71 17.97 8.62
CA GLU A 307 -21.43 18.05 9.31
C GLU A 307 -21.40 19.01 10.51
N ARG A 308 -22.48 19.78 10.68
CA ARG A 308 -22.65 20.81 11.71
C ARG A 308 -21.53 21.85 11.70
N VAL A 309 -21.14 22.30 10.51
CA VAL A 309 -20.11 23.33 10.34
C VAL A 309 -20.68 24.69 10.74
N SER A 310 -20.02 25.36 11.70
CA SER A 310 -20.44 26.66 12.22
C SER A 310 -19.40 27.77 12.06
N SER A 311 -18.19 27.42 11.59
CA SER A 311 -17.12 28.37 11.34
C SER A 311 -16.22 27.88 10.21
N MET A 312 -15.66 28.81 9.45
CA MET A 312 -14.76 28.50 8.34
C MET A 312 -13.39 29.15 8.58
N PRO A 313 -12.28 28.46 8.25
CA PRO A 313 -12.25 27.08 7.76
C PRO A 313 -12.51 26.08 8.90
N THR A 314 -13.18 24.97 8.58
CA THR A 314 -13.23 23.78 9.45
C THR A 314 -12.65 22.60 8.70
N PHE A 315 -11.79 21.84 9.37
CA PHE A 315 -11.19 20.64 8.82
C PHE A 315 -11.74 19.40 9.51
N ALA A 316 -12.04 18.36 8.74
CA ALA A 316 -12.47 17.07 9.26
C ALA A 316 -11.65 15.93 8.64
N VAL A 317 -11.40 14.88 9.44
CA VAL A 317 -10.72 13.66 9.02
C VAL A 317 -11.69 12.50 9.06
N TYR A 318 -11.78 11.77 7.95
CA TYR A 318 -12.49 10.51 7.84
C TYR A 318 -11.49 9.40 7.63
N ARG A 319 -11.67 8.32 8.37
CA ARG A 319 -10.89 7.10 8.22
C ARG A 319 -11.83 5.91 8.07
N TYR A 320 -11.73 5.22 6.93
CA TYR A 320 -12.60 4.11 6.57
C TYR A 320 -14.09 4.42 6.82
N GLY A 321 -14.57 5.60 6.37
CA GLY A 321 -15.95 6.05 6.56
C GLY A 321 -16.28 6.67 7.92
N LYS A 322 -15.42 6.56 8.93
CA LYS A 322 -15.69 7.14 10.24
C LYS A 322 -15.01 8.50 10.39
N LYS A 323 -15.76 9.53 10.79
CA LYS A 323 -15.19 10.81 11.24
C LYS A 323 -14.41 10.57 12.54
N VAL A 324 -13.10 10.84 12.52
CA VAL A 324 -12.19 10.54 13.63
C VAL A 324 -11.67 11.78 14.35
N GLU A 325 -11.61 12.91 13.66
CA GLU A 325 -11.09 14.15 14.23
C GLU A 325 -11.59 15.36 13.42
N SER A 326 -11.73 16.51 14.07
CA SER A 326 -12.05 17.78 13.40
C SER A 326 -11.56 18.97 14.21
N PHE A 327 -11.25 20.08 13.54
CA PHE A 327 -10.98 21.36 14.20
C PHE A 327 -11.32 22.54 13.29
N SER A 328 -11.52 23.72 13.89
CA SER A 328 -11.79 24.96 13.16
C SER A 328 -10.65 25.97 13.33
N GLY A 329 -10.47 26.84 12.34
CA GLY A 329 -9.45 27.89 12.32
C GLY A 329 -8.32 27.63 11.31
N ALA A 330 -7.75 28.72 10.79
CA ALA A 330 -6.66 28.68 9.82
C ALA A 330 -5.30 28.43 10.48
N ASP A 331 -5.04 27.18 10.88
CA ASP A 331 -3.79 26.75 11.51
C ASP A 331 -3.09 25.67 10.65
N GLY A 332 -2.05 26.09 9.91
CA GLY A 332 -1.28 25.20 9.04
C GLY A 332 -0.42 24.18 9.76
N ASN A 333 0.05 24.50 10.98
CA ASN A 333 0.85 23.57 11.77
C ASN A 333 -0.02 22.43 12.30
N LYS A 334 -1.20 22.77 12.82
CA LYS A 334 -2.18 21.79 13.28
C LYS A 334 -2.68 20.91 12.14
N LEU A 335 -2.93 21.48 10.98
CA LEU A 335 -3.31 20.74 9.77
C LEU A 335 -2.21 19.77 9.31
N THR A 336 -0.95 20.20 9.30
CA THR A 336 0.19 19.34 8.94
C THR A 336 0.36 18.20 9.95
N ALA A 337 0.24 18.49 11.24
CA ALA A 337 0.30 17.49 12.31
C ALA A 337 -0.85 16.47 12.19
N LEU A 338 -2.05 16.93 11.82
CA LEU A 338 -3.21 16.09 11.56
C LEU A 338 -2.93 15.09 10.42
N CYS A 339 -2.46 15.57 9.26
CA CYS A 339 -2.11 14.70 8.13
C CYS A 339 -1.03 13.69 8.52
N THR A 340 0.01 14.13 9.23
CA THR A 340 1.13 13.28 9.67
C THR A 340 0.69 12.20 10.66
N LYS A 341 -0.17 12.57 11.63
CA LYS A 341 -0.75 11.64 12.61
C LYS A 341 -1.53 10.54 11.89
N TRP A 342 -2.42 10.92 10.98
CA TRP A 342 -3.33 9.95 10.38
C TRP A 342 -2.69 9.12 9.27
N ILE A 343 -1.72 9.66 8.50
CA ILE A 343 -1.00 8.86 7.50
C ILE A 343 -0.13 7.77 8.14
N ALA A 344 0.50 8.03 9.29
CA ALA A 344 1.32 7.04 10.00
C ALA A 344 0.49 5.84 10.48
N THR A 345 -0.83 6.01 10.56
CA THR A 345 -1.75 5.00 11.04
C THR A 345 -2.44 4.21 9.92
N VAL A 346 -2.37 4.66 8.67
CA VAL A 346 -2.81 3.94 7.46
C VAL A 346 -1.71 2.99 7.03
#